data_AF-A0A2P5K9U8-F1
#
_entry.id   AF-A0A2P5K9U8-F1
#
_cell.length_a   1.000
_cell.length_b   1.000
_cell.length_c   1.000
_cell.angle_alpha   90.00
_cell.angle_beta   90.00
_cell.angle_gamma   90.00
#
_symmetry.space_group_name_H-M   'P 1'
#
loop_
_entity.id
_entity.type
_entity.pdbx_description
1 polymer ?
#
loop_
_entity_poly.entity_id
_entity_poly.type
_entity_poly.pdbx_seq_one_letter_code
_entity_poly.pdbx_strand_id
1 'polypeptide(L)'
;MTLEVGFIVISLASLTITWLMFGRGDLKLRQEKFFYWLKSTLFFGVLLTAWLVYKEPTLKFLLSAVLGFVFSALLNWMRSQCVFMIH
;
A
#
# COMPACT_ATOMS: atom_id res chain seq x y z
N MET A 1 -14.71 3.84 -14.47
CA MET A 1 -14.03 4.26 -13.23
C MET A 1 -12.89 5.20 -13.59
N THR A 2 -12.90 6.41 -13.03
CA THR A 2 -11.82 7.41 -13.19
C THR A 2 -10.57 6.94 -12.44
N LEU A 3 -9.42 7.56 -12.75
CA LEU A 3 -8.14 7.22 -12.11
C LEU A 3 -8.21 7.38 -10.59
N GLU A 4 -8.79 8.49 -10.13
CA GLU A 4 -8.94 8.87 -8.72
C GLU A 4 -9.80 7.85 -7.96
N VAL A 5 -10.97 7.51 -8.52
CA VAL A 5 -11.90 6.58 -7.89
C VAL A 5 -11.25 5.20 -7.78
N GLY A 6 -10.52 4.77 -8.82
CA GLY A 6 -9.72 3.54 -8.78
C GLY A 6 -8.66 3.55 -7.69
N PHE A 7 -7.92 4.66 -7.57
CA PHE A 7 -6.91 4.84 -6.54
C PHE A 7 -7.52 4.70 -5.14
N ILE A 8 -8.65 5.36 -4.88
CA ILE A 8 -9.35 5.31 -3.58
C ILE A 8 -9.81 3.88 -3.27
N VAL A 9 -10.47 3.21 -4.22
CA VAL A 9 -11.00 1.85 -4.01
C VAL A 9 -9.88 0.84 -3.78
N ILE A 10 -8.83 0.88 -4.60
CA ILE A 10 -7.66 -0.01 -4.44
C ILE A 10 -6.97 0.27 -3.10
N SER A 11 -6.85 1.53 -2.70
CA SER A 11 -6.30 1.91 -1.40
C SER A 11 -7.09 1.29 -0.25
N LEU A 12 -8.41 1.52 -0.21
CA LEU A 12 -9.27 1.01 0.87
C LEU A 12 -9.27 -0.53 0.92
N ALA A 13 -9.41 -1.18 -0.23
CA ALA A 13 -9.38 -2.64 -0.31
C ALA A 13 -8.02 -3.20 0.14
N SER A 14 -6.92 -2.63 -0.35
CA SER A 14 -5.57 -3.09 -0.03
C SER A 14 -5.23 -2.89 1.45
N LEU A 15 -5.56 -1.73 2.04
CA LEU A 15 -5.32 -1.47 3.45
C LEU A 15 -6.11 -2.43 4.35
N THR A 16 -7.33 -2.79 3.96
CA THR A 16 -8.18 -3.76 4.68
C THR A 16 -7.61 -5.18 4.55
N ILE A 17 -7.28 -5.61 3.32
CA ILE A 17 -6.72 -6.94 3.06
C ILE A 17 -5.39 -7.13 3.80
N THR A 18 -4.48 -6.18 3.67
CA THR A 18 -3.16 -6.26 4.32
C THR A 18 -3.26 -6.19 5.84
N TRP A 19 -4.25 -5.48 6.39
CA TRP A 19 -4.54 -5.51 7.82
C TRP A 19 -5.04 -6.89 8.27
N LEU A 20 -5.99 -7.49 7.56
CA LEU A 20 -6.49 -8.84 7.87
C LEU A 20 -5.43 -9.93 7.72
N MET A 21 -4.58 -9.83 6.69
CA MET A 21 -3.55 -10.82 6.39
C MET A 21 -2.32 -10.71 7.28
N PHE A 22 -1.85 -9.49 7.57
CA PHE A 22 -0.57 -9.27 8.24
C PHE A 22 -0.68 -8.62 9.63
N GLY A 23 -1.83 -8.03 9.97
CA GLY A 23 -2.04 -7.25 11.20
C GLY A 23 -2.63 -8.02 12.38
N ARG A 24 -2.83 -9.34 12.25
CA ARG A 24 -3.45 -10.20 13.28
C ARG A 24 -2.52 -10.60 14.44
N GLY A 25 -1.36 -9.97 14.57
CA GLY A 25 -0.37 -10.31 15.59
C GLY A 25 -0.04 -9.13 16.51
N ASP A 26 0.32 -9.46 17.75
CA ASP A 26 0.84 -8.52 18.74
C ASP A 26 2.28 -8.16 18.34
N LEU A 27 2.44 -7.27 17.36
CA LEU A 27 3.71 -6.89 16.74
C LEU A 27 4.57 -6.10 17.75
N LYS A 28 5.27 -6.80 18.63
CA LYS A 28 6.07 -6.20 19.73
C LYS A 28 7.43 -5.74 19.26
N LEU A 29 8.04 -6.45 18.31
CA LEU A 29 9.40 -6.16 17.85
C LEU A 29 9.40 -5.11 16.74
N ARG A 30 10.35 -4.19 16.78
CA ARG A 30 10.56 -3.17 15.73
C ARG A 30 10.72 -3.79 14.34
N GLN A 31 11.37 -4.97 14.27
CA GLN A 31 11.54 -5.72 13.02
C GLN A 31 10.20 -6.20 12.46
N GLU A 32 9.31 -6.72 13.29
CA GLU A 32 7.99 -7.21 12.84
C GLU A 32 7.12 -6.07 12.31
N LYS A 33 7.16 -4.91 12.97
CA LYS A 33 6.51 -3.67 12.50
C LYS A 33 7.05 -3.23 11.13
N PHE A 34 8.37 -3.30 10.92
CA PHE A 34 8.99 -3.00 9.63
C PHE A 34 8.60 -4.01 8.55
N PHE A 35 8.60 -5.32 8.86
CA PHE A 35 8.20 -6.36 7.92
C PHE A 35 6.71 -6.24 7.54
N TYR A 36 5.85 -5.89 8.49
CA TYR A 36 4.44 -5.59 8.23
C TYR A 36 4.29 -4.44 7.24
N TRP A 37 4.99 -3.34 7.49
CA TRP A 37 4.98 -2.17 6.61
C TRP A 37 5.51 -2.52 5.21
N LEU A 38 6.63 -3.26 5.14
CA LEU A 38 7.26 -3.65 3.87
C LEU A 38 6.35 -4.55 3.04
N LYS A 39 5.77 -5.61 3.64
CA LYS A 39 4.84 -6.52 2.95
C LYS A 39 3.61 -5.79 2.43
N SER A 40 3.05 -4.91 3.26
CA SER A 40 1.88 -4.10 2.88
C SER A 40 2.22 -3.12 1.76
N THR A 41 3.42 -2.53 1.79
CA THR A 41 3.93 -1.61 0.77
C THR A 41 4.16 -2.31 -0.57
N LEU A 42 4.76 -3.51 -0.55
CA LEU A 42 4.97 -4.32 -1.75
C LEU A 42 3.63 -4.70 -2.40
N PHE A 43 2.71 -5.25 -1.62
CA PHE A 43 1.39 -5.65 -2.12
C PHE A 43 0.63 -4.49 -2.76
N PHE A 44 0.52 -3.38 -2.02
CA PHE A 44 -0.23 -2.22 -2.49
C PHE A 44 0.49 -1.48 -3.63
N GLY A 45 1.82 -1.44 -3.62
CA GLY A 45 2.63 -0.81 -4.65
C GLY A 45 2.49 -1.51 -6.00
N VAL A 46 2.49 -2.85 -6.01
CA VAL A 46 2.24 -3.64 -7.22
C VAL A 46 0.84 -3.38 -7.77
N LEU A 47 -0.19 -3.38 -6.91
CA LEU A 47 -1.57 -3.09 -7.30
C LEU A 47 -1.73 -1.69 -7.90
N LEU A 48 -1.16 -0.66 -7.27
CA LEU A 48 -1.19 0.70 -7.78
C LEU A 48 -0.42 0.83 -9.09
N THR A 49 0.73 0.18 -9.21
CA THR A 49 1.51 0.18 -10.45
C THR A 49 0.70 -0.43 -11.59
N ALA A 50 0.09 -1.59 -11.35
CA ALA A 50 -0.76 -2.25 -12.34
C ALA A 50 -1.95 -1.37 -12.76
N TRP A 51 -2.57 -0.67 -11.80
CA TRP A 51 -3.65 0.27 -12.09
C TRP A 51 -3.20 1.47 -12.92
N LEU A 52 -2.07 2.09 -12.56
CA LEU A 52 -1.51 3.24 -13.28
C LEU A 52 -1.11 2.86 -14.70
N VAL A 53 -0.46 1.71 -14.89
CA VAL A 53 -0.10 1.21 -16.23
C VAL A 53 -1.35 0.92 -17.07
N TYR A 54 -2.41 0.40 -16.46
CA TYR A 54 -3.67 0.13 -17.15
C TYR A 54 -4.43 1.41 -17.54
N LYS A 55 -4.45 2.42 -16.65
CA LYS A 55 -5.20 3.66 -16.87
C LYS A 55 -4.45 4.71 -17.67
N GLU A 56 -3.15 4.79 -17.49
CA GLU A 56 -2.27 5.74 -18.17
C GLU A 56 -1.13 4.97 -18.84
N PRO A 57 -1.39 4.32 -19.98
CA PRO A 57 -0.34 3.64 -20.74
C PRO A 57 0.72 4.60 -21.31
N THR A 58 0.40 5.90 -21.36
CA THR A 58 1.32 6.99 -21.73
C THR A 58 2.38 7.26 -20.66
N LEU A 59 2.09 6.94 -19.39
CA LEU A 59 3.09 6.96 -18.32
C LEU A 59 4.04 5.78 -18.52
N LYS A 60 5.35 6.08 -18.63
CA LYS A 60 6.38 5.03 -18.71
C LYS A 60 6.25 4.09 -17.52
N PHE A 61 6.33 2.78 -17.76
CA PHE A 61 6.21 1.74 -16.73
C PHE A 61 7.03 2.04 -15.46
N LEU A 62 8.29 2.48 -15.63
CA LEU A 62 9.17 2.81 -14.51
C LEU A 62 8.63 3.98 -13.68
N LEU A 63 8.01 4.97 -14.30
CA LEU A 63 7.44 6.12 -13.60
C LEU A 63 6.16 5.71 -12.85
N SER A 64 5.31 4.89 -13.47
CA SER A 64 4.13 4.29 -12.81
C SER A 64 4.52 3.43 -11.61
N ALA A 65 5.61 2.67 -11.72
CA ALA A 65 6.15 1.88 -10.61
C ALA A 65 6.65 2.78 -9.48
N VAL A 66 7.48 3.79 -9.78
CA VAL A 66 7.98 4.72 -8.78
C VAL A 66 6.83 5.42 -8.05
N LEU A 67 5.85 5.96 -8.79
CA LEU A 67 4.68 6.60 -8.19
C LEU A 67 3.87 5.61 -7.33
N GLY A 68 3.56 4.43 -7.85
CA GLY A 68 2.79 3.41 -7.14
C GLY A 68 3.45 2.98 -5.83
N PHE A 69 4.77 2.76 -5.84
CA PHE A 69 5.52 2.37 -4.66
C PHE A 69 5.71 3.51 -3.65
N VAL A 70 5.95 4.74 -4.12
CA VAL A 70 6.07 5.92 -3.23
C VAL A 70 4.76 6.19 -2.51
N PHE A 71 3.64 6.22 -3.24
CA PHE A 71 2.31 6.39 -2.63
C PHE A 71 1.97 5.26 -1.68
N SER A 72 2.28 4.02 -2.08
CA SER A 72 2.06 2.85 -1.24
C SER A 72 2.86 2.92 0.07
N ALA A 73 4.13 3.32 0.00
CA ALA A 73 5.02 3.45 1.15
C ALA A 73 4.49 4.48 2.15
N LEU A 74 4.08 5.66 1.65
CA LEU A 74 3.55 6.75 2.48
C LEU A 74 2.24 6.35 3.16
N LEU A 75 1.27 5.81 2.42
CA LEU A 75 -0.02 5.41 2.97
C LEU A 75 0.13 4.28 4.00
N ASN A 76 0.94 3.27 3.70
CA ASN A 76 1.21 2.19 4.65
C ASN A 76 2.00 2.67 5.86
N TRP A 77 2.88 3.67 5.70
CA TRP A 77 3.59 4.27 6.82
C TRP A 77 2.62 4.97 7.78
N MET A 78 1.76 5.85 7.25
CA MET A 78 0.74 6.54 8.04
C MET A 78 -0.19 5.56 8.76
N ARG A 79 -0.71 4.55 8.04
CA ARG A 79 -1.53 3.50 8.65
C ARG A 79 -0.77 2.75 9.75
N SER A 80 0.49 2.40 9.52
CA SER A 80 1.30 1.68 10.51
C SER A 80 1.47 2.48 11.80
N GLN A 81 1.65 3.81 11.71
CA GLN A 81 1.66 4.65 12.90
C GLN A 81 0.32 4.59 13.65
N CYS A 82 -0.82 4.68 12.96
CA CYS A 82 -2.13 4.56 13.58
C CYS A 82 -2.37 3.18 14.21
N VAL A 83 -2.04 2.10 13.51
CA VAL A 83 -2.22 0.72 13.99
C VAL A 83 -1.34 0.44 15.21
N PHE A 84 -0.11 0.96 15.24
CA PHE A 84 0.82 0.75 16.36
C PHE A 84 0.64 1.71 17.54
N MET A 85 -0.13 2.79 17.40
CA MET A 85 -0.47 3.69 18.51
C MET A 85 -1.73 3.27 19.27
N ILE A 86 -2.60 2.47 18.66
CA ILE A 86 -3.86 2.00 19.28
C ILE A 86 -3.61 0.78 20.21
N HIS A 87 -2.40 0.25 20.24
CA HIS A 87 -1.96 -0.90 21.05
C HIS A 87 -0.83 -0.50 21.99
#